data_AF-A0A409X070-F1
#
_entry.id   AF-A0A409X070-F1
#
_cell.length_a   1.000
_cell.length_b   1.000
_cell.length_c   1.000
_cell.angle_alpha   90.00
_cell.angle_beta   90.00
_cell.angle_gamma   90.00
#
_symmetry.space_group_name_H-M   'P 1'
#
loop_
_entity.id
_entity.type
_entity.pdbx_description
1 polymer ?
#
loop_
_entity_poly.entity_id
_entity_poly.type
_entity_poly.pdbx_seq_one_letter_code
_entity_poly.pdbx_strand_id
1 'polypeptide(L)'
;MAVKNKMRIYLAYWQRPLLSDGRGGYHVGLILSPKHSGTSPGDITMVYHAVCNISIIQSRIVESWVFVHKIKAKPWPPTTTFHGCMLLGKVAPNFKVDHITEMLRNVDVPSPERAEETGWCCRNWVCDAMKVSTHNNTL
;
A
#
# COMPACT_ATOMS: atom_id res chain seq x y z
N MET A 1 22.25 -2.43 25.13
CA MET A 1 21.80 -1.65 23.95
C MET A 1 20.41 -2.14 23.56
N ALA A 2 19.39 -1.28 23.61
CA ALA A 2 18.05 -1.65 23.18
C ALA A 2 18.07 -1.97 21.68
N VAL A 3 17.64 -3.17 21.31
CA VAL A 3 17.53 -3.59 19.91
C VAL A 3 16.45 -2.71 19.27
N LYS A 4 16.84 -1.74 18.45
CA LYS A 4 15.91 -0.95 17.65
C LYS A 4 15.04 -1.92 16.85
N ASN A 5 13.72 -1.87 17.06
CA ASN A 5 12.81 -2.82 16.44
C ASN A 5 12.99 -2.78 14.92
N LYS A 6 13.45 -3.91 14.34
CA LYS A 6 13.69 -4.00 12.90
C LYS A 6 12.39 -3.77 12.16
N MET A 7 12.43 -2.90 11.15
CA MET A 7 11.29 -2.64 10.28
C MET A 7 10.95 -3.89 9.46
N ARG A 8 9.67 -4.06 9.17
CA ARG A 8 9.11 -5.17 8.42
C ARG A 8 8.13 -4.64 7.40
N ILE A 9 8.11 -5.29 6.23
CA ILE A 9 7.11 -5.00 5.20
C ILE A 9 6.06 -6.10 5.25
N TYR A 10 4.81 -5.68 5.24
CA TYR A 10 3.64 -6.54 5.24
C TYR A 10 2.78 -6.25 4.02
N LEU A 11 2.22 -7.28 3.42
CA LEU A 11 1.09 -7.16 2.51
C LEU A 11 -0.17 -6.98 3.36
N ALA A 12 -0.91 -5.90 3.14
CA ALA A 12 -2.15 -5.62 3.84
C ALA A 12 -3.34 -5.64 2.89
N TYR A 13 -4.49 -6.08 3.42
CA TYR A 13 -5.74 -6.13 2.69
C TYR A 13 -6.85 -5.45 3.50
N TRP A 14 -7.59 -4.60 2.80
CA TRP A 14 -8.74 -3.85 3.31
C TRP A 14 -9.97 -4.27 2.54
N GLN A 15 -11.05 -4.52 3.26
CA GLN A 15 -12.35 -4.76 2.65
C GLN A 15 -12.94 -3.40 2.21
N ARG A 16 -13.38 -3.32 0.95
CA ARG A 16 -14.17 -2.18 0.46
C ARG A 16 -15.63 -2.36 0.87
N PRO A 17 -16.42 -1.26 0.95
CA PRO A 17 -17.85 -1.38 1.12
C PRO A 17 -18.42 -2.26 0.01
N LEU A 18 -19.40 -3.10 0.35
CA LEU A 18 -20.17 -3.84 -0.64
C LEU A 18 -20.84 -2.84 -1.58
N LEU A 19 -20.65 -3.01 -2.89
CA LEU A 19 -21.44 -2.30 -3.88
C LEU A 19 -22.87 -2.85 -3.88
N SER A 20 -23.82 -2.04 -4.38
CA SER A 20 -25.25 -2.39 -4.44
C SER A 20 -25.56 -3.64 -5.28
N ASP A 21 -24.62 -4.08 -6.12
CA ASP A 21 -24.68 -5.30 -6.92
C ASP A 21 -24.13 -6.55 -6.20
N GLY A 22 -23.81 -6.44 -4.90
CA GLY A 22 -23.27 -7.54 -4.09
C GLY A 22 -21.80 -7.84 -4.32
N ARG A 23 -21.11 -7.12 -5.22
CA ARG A 23 -19.67 -7.27 -5.41
C ARG A 23 -18.93 -6.55 -4.29
N GLY A 24 -18.37 -7.33 -3.37
CA GLY A 24 -17.35 -6.88 -2.43
C GLY A 24 -15.98 -6.89 -3.10
N GLY A 25 -15.20 -5.83 -2.89
CA GLY A 25 -13.82 -5.73 -3.38
C GLY A 25 -12.81 -5.72 -2.24
N TYR A 26 -11.60 -6.21 -2.51
CA TYR A 26 -10.47 -5.98 -1.63
C TYR A 26 -9.56 -4.91 -2.22
N HIS A 27 -9.11 -4.01 -1.36
CA HIS A 27 -8.02 -3.12 -1.65
C HIS A 27 -6.75 -3.68 -0.99
N VAL A 28 -5.63 -3.65 -1.70
CA VAL A 28 -4.36 -4.16 -1.19
C VAL A 28 -3.28 -3.08 -1.26
N GLY A 29 -2.25 -3.24 -0.43
CA GLY A 29 -1.12 -2.34 -0.33
C GLY A 29 -0.06 -2.89 0.60
N LEU A 30 1.01 -2.13 0.78
CA LEU A 30 2.13 -2.50 1.63
C LEU A 30 2.12 -1.67 2.91
N ILE A 31 2.44 -2.31 4.03
CA ILE A 31 2.65 -1.67 5.32
C ILE A 31 4.11 -1.85 5.71
N LEU A 32 4.77 -0.75 6.05
CA LEU A 32 6.08 -0.75 6.69
C LEU A 32 5.89 -0.40 8.17
N SER A 33 6.21 -1.35 9.04
CA SER A 33 5.99 -1.21 10.49
C SER A 33 7.10 -1.95 11.26
N PRO A 34 7.52 -1.46 12.44
CA PRO A 34 8.43 -2.22 13.29
C PRO A 34 7.82 -3.55 13.74
N LYS A 35 8.68 -4.51 14.08
CA LYS A 35 8.25 -5.72 14.81
C LYS A 35 7.48 -5.30 16.06
N HIS A 36 6.19 -5.61 16.10
CA HIS A 36 5.37 -5.39 17.30
C HIS A 36 5.86 -6.33 18.42
N SER A 37 6.25 -5.77 19.56
CA SER A 37 6.54 -6.51 20.81
C SER A 37 5.62 -6.11 21.98
N GLY A 38 4.52 -5.40 21.69
CA GLY A 38 3.70 -4.74 22.69
C GLY A 38 3.64 -3.25 22.36
N THR A 39 2.43 -2.74 22.23
CA THR A 39 2.06 -1.40 21.75
C THR A 39 2.78 -0.28 22.48
N SER A 40 3.73 0.38 21.81
CA SER A 40 4.18 1.73 22.13
C SER A 40 3.50 2.74 21.18
N PRO A 41 2.88 3.82 21.67
CA PRO A 41 2.11 4.78 20.88
C PRO A 41 2.95 5.71 19.95
N GLY A 42 4.18 5.32 19.60
CA GLY A 42 5.09 6.08 18.74
C GLY A 42 5.59 5.32 17.49
N ASP A 43 5.13 4.09 17.27
CA ASP A 43 5.62 3.25 16.17
C ASP A 43 5.00 3.68 14.84
N ILE A 44 5.75 4.46 14.06
CA ILE A 44 5.38 4.94 12.72
C ILE A 44 5.05 3.74 11.83
N THR A 45 3.78 3.62 11.49
CA THR A 45 3.32 2.68 10.48
C THR A 45 3.11 3.46 9.19
N MET A 46 3.93 3.16 8.18
CA MET A 46 3.78 3.71 6.85
C MET A 46 2.95 2.77 6.00
N VAL A 47 1.97 3.33 5.28
CA VAL A 47 1.12 2.59 4.34
C VAL A 47 1.43 3.10 2.94
N TYR A 48 1.65 2.18 2.01
CA TYR A 48 1.90 2.44 0.59
C TYR A 48 0.86 1.71 -0.26
N HIS A 49 0.23 2.41 -1.20
CA HIS A 49 -0.78 1.81 -2.06
C HIS A 49 -1.01 2.63 -3.32
N ALA A 50 -1.53 1.97 -4.36
CA ALA A 50 -2.15 2.65 -5.50
C ALA A 50 -3.66 2.72 -5.29
N VAL A 51 -4.23 3.92 -5.30
CA VAL A 51 -5.67 4.15 -5.12
C VAL A 51 -6.31 4.60 -6.43
N CYS A 52 -7.51 4.11 -6.69
CA CYS A 52 -8.34 4.62 -7.79
C CYS A 52 -9.06 5.87 -7.29
N ASN A 53 -8.81 6.98 -7.96
CA ASN A 53 -9.54 8.22 -7.85
C ASN A 53 -10.54 8.31 -9.00
N ILE A 54 -11.82 8.31 -8.64
CA ILE A 54 -12.92 8.38 -9.59
C ILE A 54 -13.34 9.84 -9.71
N SER A 55 -13.27 10.37 -10.91
CA SER A 55 -13.71 11.73 -11.23
C SER A 55 -14.79 11.70 -12.31
N ILE A 56 -15.71 12.66 -12.30
CA ILE A 56 -16.73 12.81 -13.33
C ILE A 56 -16.34 14.03 -14.15
N ILE A 57 -15.88 13.82 -15.39
CA ILE A 57 -15.47 14.88 -16.31
C ILE A 57 -16.42 14.81 -17.51
N GLN A 58 -17.14 15.89 -17.79
CA GLN A 58 -18.06 15.98 -18.95
C GLN A 58 -19.03 14.79 -19.04
N SER A 59 -19.62 14.39 -17.90
CA SER A 59 -20.55 13.26 -17.79
C SER A 59 -19.95 11.87 -18.07
N ARG A 60 -18.62 11.75 -18.14
CA ARG A 60 -17.90 10.47 -18.19
C ARG A 60 -17.26 10.19 -16.84
N ILE A 61 -17.36 8.93 -16.39
CA ILE A 61 -16.63 8.43 -15.23
C ILE A 61 -15.21 8.16 -15.69
N VAL A 62 -14.24 8.86 -15.09
CA VAL A 62 -12.82 8.68 -15.36
C VAL A 62 -12.16 8.11 -14.10
N GLU A 63 -11.63 6.90 -14.23
CA GLU A 63 -10.85 6.24 -13.19
C GLU A 63 -9.37 6.55 -13.38
N SER A 64 -8.77 7.23 -12.41
CA SER A 64 -7.34 7.56 -12.41
C SER A 64 -6.65 6.88 -11.23
N TRP A 65 -5.55 6.18 -11.48
CA TRP A 65 -4.79 5.55 -10.41
C TRP A 65 -3.66 6.46 -9.95
N VAL A 66 -3.46 6.56 -8.64
CA VAL A 66 -2.38 7.36 -8.05
C VAL A 66 -1.67 6.60 -6.93
N PHE A 67 -0.35 6.71 -6.89
CA PHE A 67 0.42 6.25 -5.75
C PHE A 67 0.19 7.18 -4.54
N VAL A 68 -0.04 6.57 -3.39
CA VAL A 68 -0.22 7.28 -2.12
C VAL A 68 0.66 6.61 -1.06
N HIS A 69 1.26 7.44 -0.21
CA HIS A 69 1.89 6.98 1.02
C HIS A 69 1.37 7.82 2.19
N LYS A 70 1.08 7.16 3.32
CA LYS A 70 0.56 7.84 4.52
C LYS A 70 1.31 7.36 5.75
N ILE A 71 1.78 8.31 6.55
CA ILE A 71 2.24 8.07 7.92
C ILE A 71 1.00 7.94 8.78
N LYS A 72 0.78 6.77 9.41
CA LYS A 72 -0.36 6.58 10.31
C LYS A 72 0.08 6.63 11.76
N ALA A 73 -0.48 7.61 12.47
CA ALA A 73 -0.63 7.59 13.92
C ALA A 73 -2.05 7.20 14.38
N LYS A 74 -3.05 7.14 13.47
CA LYS A 74 -4.50 6.97 13.77
C LYS A 74 -5.29 6.26 12.62
N PRO A 75 -6.51 5.73 12.89
CA PRO A 75 -7.16 4.69 12.05
C PRO A 75 -7.62 5.16 10.66
N TRP A 76 -7.86 4.17 9.79
CA TRP A 76 -8.32 4.33 8.40
C TRP A 76 -9.61 5.13 8.25
N PRO A 77 -9.86 5.76 7.09
CA PRO A 77 -11.19 6.29 6.77
C PRO A 77 -12.25 5.19 7.00
N PRO A 78 -13.43 5.54 7.55
CA PRO A 78 -14.43 4.60 8.04
C PRO A 78 -15.00 3.65 6.97
N THR A 79 -14.74 3.93 5.68
CA THR A 79 -15.27 3.19 4.55
C THR A 79 -14.43 1.97 4.16
N THR A 80 -13.25 1.75 4.74
CA THR A 80 -12.44 0.55 4.44
C THR A 80 -11.95 -0.09 5.72
N THR A 81 -12.43 -1.30 5.98
CA THR A 81 -12.08 -2.06 7.20
C THR A 81 -10.79 -2.83 6.94
N PHE A 82 -9.77 -2.62 7.80
CA PHE A 82 -8.56 -3.45 7.77
C PHE A 82 -8.94 -4.89 8.14
N HIS A 83 -8.66 -5.83 7.24
CA HIS A 83 -9.07 -7.22 7.43
C HIS A 83 -7.88 -8.11 7.81
N GLY A 84 -6.65 -7.71 7.45
CA GLY A 84 -5.44 -8.33 7.96
C GLY A 84 -4.20 -8.02 7.15
N CYS A 85 -3.11 -8.70 7.50
CA CYS A 85 -1.83 -8.57 6.81
C CYS A 85 -0.99 -9.85 6.88
N MET A 86 -0.06 -9.99 5.93
CA MET A 86 0.92 -11.06 5.85
C MET A 86 2.32 -10.46 5.84
N LEU A 87 3.24 -10.99 6.66
CA LEU A 87 4.64 -10.58 6.65
C LEU A 87 5.29 -11.01 5.33
N LEU A 88 5.84 -10.05 4.58
CA LEU A 88 6.60 -10.32 3.36
C LEU A 88 8.08 -10.48 3.66
N GLY A 89 8.63 -9.66 4.56
CA GLY A 89 10.05 -9.71 4.87
C GLY A 89 10.50 -8.69 5.90
N LYS A 90 11.80 -8.77 6.22
CA LYS A 90 12.47 -7.84 7.15
C LYS A 90 13.23 -6.83 6.31
N VAL A 91 13.13 -5.56 6.68
CA VAL A 91 13.92 -4.51 6.04
C VAL A 91 15.35 -4.59 6.52
N ALA A 92 16.30 -4.55 5.58
CA ALA A 92 17.71 -4.52 5.91
C ALA A 92 18.09 -3.24 6.69
N PRO A 93 19.02 -3.30 7.67
CA PRO A 93 19.28 -2.21 8.61
C PRO A 93 19.74 -0.89 7.98
N ASN A 94 20.29 -0.95 6.76
CA ASN A 94 20.77 0.18 5.97
C ASN A 94 19.65 0.94 5.22
N PHE A 95 18.45 0.36 5.12
CA PHE A 95 17.32 1.03 4.46
C PHE A 95 16.57 1.93 5.44
N LYS A 96 16.56 3.23 5.13
CA LYS A 96 15.70 4.21 5.80
C LYS A 96 14.30 4.18 5.20
N VAL A 97 13.31 4.63 5.99
CA VAL A 97 11.91 4.75 5.56
C VAL A 97 11.79 5.58 4.27
N ASP A 98 12.55 6.67 4.15
CA ASP A 98 12.54 7.54 2.97
C ASP A 98 13.02 6.81 1.71
N HIS A 99 14.08 5.98 1.82
CA HIS A 99 14.57 5.18 0.69
C HIS A 99 13.51 4.18 0.21
N ILE A 100 12.79 3.55 1.14
CA ILE A 100 11.71 2.62 0.81
C ILE A 100 10.55 3.38 0.17
N THR A 101 10.21 4.56 0.70
CA THR A 101 9.15 5.41 0.14
C THR A 101 9.46 5.82 -1.28
N GLU A 102 10.69 6.27 -1.54
CA GLU A 102 11.14 6.68 -2.87
C GLU A 102 11.16 5.50 -3.85
N MET A 103 11.68 4.35 -3.41
CA MET A 103 11.67 3.12 -4.21
C MET A 103 10.23 2.73 -4.61
N LEU A 104 9.29 2.74 -3.67
CA LEU A 104 7.89 2.38 -3.92
C LEU A 104 7.14 3.43 -4.74
N ARG A 105 7.51 4.72 -4.62
CA ARG A 105 6.95 5.81 -5.42
C ARG A 105 7.29 5.66 -6.91
N ASN A 106 8.45 5.11 -7.23
CA ASN A 106 8.92 4.90 -8.59
C ASN A 106 8.33 3.65 -9.27
N VAL A 107 7.47 2.89 -8.60
CA VAL A 107 6.71 1.79 -9.21
C VAL A 107 5.64 2.38 -10.13
N ASP A 108 5.59 1.90 -11.37
CA ASP A 108 4.69 2.38 -12.42
C ASP A 108 3.23 2.38 -11.96
N VAL A 109 2.56 3.51 -12.19
CA VAL A 109 1.12 3.67 -12.07
C VAL A 109 0.64 4.17 -13.43
N PRO A 110 -0.09 3.35 -14.21
CA PRO A 110 -0.42 3.67 -15.58
C PRO A 110 -1.36 4.87 -15.68
N SER A 111 -1.39 5.49 -16.87
CA SER A 111 -2.43 6.47 -17.20
C SER A 111 -3.83 5.83 -17.10
N PRO A 112 -4.89 6.65 -16.93
CA PRO A 112 -6.28 6.18 -16.93
C PRO A 112 -6.61 5.23 -18.09
N GLU A 113 -6.20 5.59 -19.31
CA GLU A 113 -6.50 4.85 -20.54
C GLU A 113 -5.82 3.47 -20.51
N ARG A 114 -4.53 3.43 -20.18
CA ARG A 114 -3.78 2.17 -20.09
C ARG A 114 -4.30 1.31 -18.94
N ALA A 115 -4.74 1.91 -17.84
CA ALA A 115 -5.29 1.17 -16.71
C ALA A 115 -6.61 0.47 -17.10
N GLU A 116 -7.47 1.14 -17.84
CA GLU A 116 -8.72 0.59 -18.36
C GLU A 116 -8.45 -0.56 -19.35
N GLU A 117 -7.59 -0.33 -20.35
CA GLU A 117 -7.24 -1.33 -21.37
C GLU A 117 -6.66 -2.63 -20.78
N THR A 118 -5.87 -2.51 -19.71
CA THR A 118 -5.17 -3.65 -19.11
C THR A 118 -5.88 -4.23 -17.88
N GLY A 119 -6.99 -3.63 -17.45
CA GLY A 119 -7.66 -3.99 -16.20
C GLY A 119 -6.75 -3.80 -14.96
N TRP A 120 -5.83 -2.83 -15.03
CA TRP A 120 -4.84 -2.60 -13.98
C TRP A 120 -5.51 -2.15 -12.67
N CYS A 121 -5.04 -2.67 -11.55
CA CYS A 121 -5.56 -2.30 -10.23
C CYS A 121 -4.48 -2.32 -9.15
N CYS A 122 -4.85 -1.98 -7.92
CA CYS A 122 -3.93 -1.96 -6.76
C CYS A 122 -3.16 -3.27 -6.53
N ARG A 123 -3.68 -4.44 -6.95
CA ARG A 123 -2.95 -5.72 -6.87
C ARG A 123 -1.76 -5.76 -7.82
N ASN A 124 -1.90 -5.20 -9.02
CA ASN A 124 -0.81 -5.11 -10.00
C ASN A 124 0.33 -4.25 -9.44
N TRP A 125 0.02 -3.09 -8.87
CA TRP A 125 1.01 -2.25 -8.19
C TRP A 125 1.78 -2.99 -7.10
N VAL A 126 1.09 -3.76 -6.24
CA VAL A 126 1.74 -4.56 -5.17
C VAL A 126 2.70 -5.58 -5.78
N CYS A 127 2.29 -6.29 -6.84
CA CYS A 127 3.15 -7.26 -7.52
C CYS A 127 4.42 -6.60 -8.07
N ASP A 128 4.29 -5.42 -8.69
CA ASP A 128 5.43 -4.71 -9.25
C ASP A 128 6.33 -4.11 -8.17
N ALA A 129 5.75 -3.59 -7.09
CA ALA A 129 6.47 -3.15 -5.90
C ALA A 129 7.29 -4.27 -5.25
N MET A 130 6.77 -5.50 -5.20
CA MET A 130 7.50 -6.66 -4.69
C MET A 130 8.71 -6.99 -5.56
N LYS A 131 8.58 -6.96 -6.89
CA LYS A 131 9.71 -7.20 -7.81
C LYS A 131 10.85 -6.21 -7.58
N VAL A 132 10.51 -4.92 -7.44
CA VAL A 132 11.49 -3.85 -7.18
C VAL A 132 12.15 -4.06 -5.81
N SER A 133 11.38 -4.44 -4.79
CA SER A 133 11.89 -4.65 -3.43
C SER A 133 12.85 -5.84 -3.33
N THR A 134 12.58 -6.94 -4.05
CA THR A 134 13.48 -8.10 -4.13
C THR A 134 14.75 -7.78 -4.92
N HIS A 135 14.63 -7.07 -6.04
CA HIS A 135 15.79 -6.70 -6.86
C HIS A 135 16.78 -5.79 -6.10
N ASN A 136 16.28 -4.88 -5.27
CA ASN A 136 17.10 -3.96 -4.47
C ASN A 136 17.60 -4.56 -3.14
N ASN A 137 17.37 -5.86 -2.89
CA ASN A 137 17.69 -6.54 -1.63
C ASN A 137 17.11 -5.82 -0.39
N THR A 138 15.96 -5.17 -0.56
CA THR A 138 15.26 -4.48 0.52
C THR A 138 14.48 -5.47 1.39
N LEU A 139 14.10 -6.63 0.82
CA LEU A 139 13.38 -7.74 1.45
C LEU A 139 14.14 -9.06 1.36
#